data_AF-A0A397VTL1-F1
#
_entry.id   AF-A0A397VTL1-F1
#
_cell.length_a   1.000
_cell.length_b   1.000
_cell.length_c   1.000
_cell.angle_alpha   90.00
_cell.angle_beta   90.00
_cell.angle_gamma   90.00
#
_symmetry.space_group_name_H-M   'P 1'
#
loop_
_entity.id
_entity.type
_entity.pdbx_description
1 polymer ?
#
loop_
_entity_poly.entity_id
_entity_poly.type
_entity_poly.pdbx_seq_one_letter_code
_entity_poly.pdbx_strand_id
1 'polypeptide(L)'
;MTLLSPSDLCYVHVAQKFISYVPNAMIKGILKIEMPYKIVKPHLDLKMQLSNEVNGANVTYSMHHGTTASCNAMNLLTNLAPSCTSNCGVCGILREGNKMSYSRSGPGIWFASDSQYSLGYCRNPGIKTMFCVDVLYKTFNNNGIIIIEKDAFAISWAICGKIPPYSSYFIDKFIWLTGQN
;
A
#
# COMPACT_ATOMS: atom_id res chain seq x y z
N MET A 1 -4.52 7.83 10.83
CA MET A 1 -5.33 7.34 9.69
C MET A 1 -6.47 8.31 9.47
N THR A 2 -6.91 8.53 8.24
CA THR A 2 -7.95 9.51 7.87
C THR A 2 -8.77 8.93 6.72
N LEU A 3 -10.09 8.88 6.82
CA LEU A 3 -10.92 8.52 5.68
C LEU A 3 -10.91 9.69 4.68
N LEU A 4 -10.66 9.42 3.41
CA LEU A 4 -10.71 10.44 2.37
C LEU A 4 -12.12 10.72 1.86
N SER A 5 -12.37 11.98 1.52
CA SER A 5 -13.54 12.39 0.77
C SER A 5 -13.42 11.96 -0.69
N PRO A 6 -14.51 11.51 -1.35
CA PRO A 6 -14.52 11.27 -2.79
C PRO A 6 -14.10 12.46 -3.65
N SER A 7 -14.22 13.69 -3.13
CA SER A 7 -13.78 14.92 -3.80
C SER A 7 -12.27 15.20 -3.64
N ASP A 8 -11.58 14.50 -2.74
CA ASP A 8 -10.14 14.70 -2.54
C ASP A 8 -9.39 14.24 -3.79
N LEU A 9 -8.46 15.06 -4.30
CA LEU A 9 -7.66 14.70 -5.48
C LEU A 9 -6.95 13.35 -5.31
N CYS A 10 -6.63 13.01 -4.07
CA CYS A 10 -5.92 11.80 -3.68
C CYS A 10 -6.83 10.58 -3.81
N TYR A 11 -8.08 10.75 -3.38
CA TYR A 11 -9.11 9.75 -3.59
C TYR A 11 -9.29 9.53 -5.09
N VAL A 12 -9.50 10.60 -5.86
CA VAL A 12 -9.77 10.52 -7.31
C VAL A 12 -8.63 9.82 -8.04
N HIS A 13 -7.38 10.26 -7.81
CA HIS A 13 -6.21 9.69 -8.47
C HIS A 13 -6.06 8.21 -8.17
N VAL A 14 -6.16 7.84 -6.89
CA VAL A 14 -5.98 6.45 -6.48
C VAL A 14 -7.14 5.58 -6.97
N ALA A 15 -8.39 6.04 -6.81
CA ALA A 15 -9.59 5.39 -7.34
C ALA A 15 -9.48 5.12 -8.85
N GLN A 16 -9.08 6.12 -9.64
CA GLN A 16 -8.90 5.98 -11.08
C GLN A 16 -7.87 4.89 -11.43
N LYS A 17 -6.70 4.90 -10.77
CA LYS A 17 -5.65 3.91 -10.99
C LYS A 17 -6.11 2.49 -10.67
N PHE A 18 -6.97 2.30 -9.67
CA PHE A 18 -7.49 0.99 -9.33
C PHE A 18 -8.58 0.51 -10.29
N ILE A 19 -9.53 1.40 -10.62
CA ILE A 19 -10.65 1.09 -11.51
C ILE A 19 -10.14 0.80 -12.94
N SER A 20 -9.03 1.40 -13.37
CA SER A 20 -8.45 1.11 -14.69
C SER A 20 -8.06 -0.36 -14.87
N TYR A 21 -7.78 -1.08 -13.79
CA TYR A 21 -7.46 -2.51 -13.80
C TYR A 21 -8.60 -3.40 -13.25
N VAL A 22 -9.50 -2.83 -12.44
CA VAL A 22 -10.65 -3.55 -11.88
C VAL A 22 -11.94 -2.74 -12.12
N PRO A 23 -12.41 -2.63 -13.38
CA PRO A 23 -13.46 -1.68 -13.77
C PRO A 23 -14.82 -1.93 -13.10
N ASN A 24 -15.08 -3.16 -12.67
CA ASN A 24 -16.35 -3.56 -12.06
C ASN A 24 -16.34 -3.53 -10.52
N ALA A 25 -15.27 -3.05 -9.89
CA ALA A 25 -15.19 -2.99 -8.45
C ALA A 25 -15.90 -1.75 -7.88
N MET A 26 -16.62 -1.94 -6.78
CA MET A 26 -17.18 -0.85 -5.98
C MET A 26 -16.23 -0.51 -4.84
N ILE A 27 -15.74 0.72 -4.81
CA ILE A 27 -14.89 1.25 -3.74
C ILE A 27 -15.80 1.69 -2.58
N LYS A 28 -15.69 1.05 -1.41
CA LYS A 28 -16.42 1.45 -0.19
C LYS A 28 -15.75 2.60 0.56
N GLY A 29 -14.45 2.79 0.37
CA GLY A 29 -13.70 3.91 0.91
C GLY A 29 -12.20 3.76 0.69
N ILE A 30 -11.50 4.87 0.89
CA ILE A 30 -10.05 5.03 0.70
C ILE A 30 -9.50 5.75 1.92
N LEU A 31 -8.62 5.09 2.68
CA LEU A 31 -8.22 5.55 4.01
C LEU A 31 -6.77 5.97 4.09
N LYS A 32 -6.46 7.27 4.23
CA LYS A 32 -5.11 7.78 4.48
C LYS A 32 -4.51 7.09 5.71
N ILE A 33 -3.35 6.45 5.66
CA ILE A 33 -2.65 5.86 6.79
C ILE A 33 -1.40 6.72 6.96
N GLU A 34 -0.86 6.78 8.17
CA GLU A 34 0.43 7.42 8.47
C GLU A 34 1.28 6.31 9.10
N MET A 35 2.53 6.10 8.66
CA MET A 35 3.36 5.01 9.23
C MET A 35 4.10 5.61 10.43
N PRO A 36 4.32 4.83 11.49
CA PRO A 36 5.27 5.20 12.53
C PRO A 36 6.64 5.56 11.94
N TYR A 37 7.28 6.59 12.51
CA TYR A 37 8.61 7.06 12.09
C TYR A 37 9.65 5.94 12.00
N LYS A 38 9.61 4.97 12.92
CA LYS A 38 10.48 3.79 12.94
C LYS A 38 10.42 2.91 11.67
N ILE A 39 9.35 3.03 10.87
CA ILE A 39 9.20 2.34 9.58
C ILE A 39 9.52 3.30 8.43
N VAL A 40 9.10 4.57 8.54
CA VAL A 40 9.35 5.60 7.53
C VAL A 40 10.85 5.89 7.36
N LYS A 41 11.58 6.09 8.46
CA LYS A 41 12.97 6.52 8.42
C LYS A 41 13.88 5.53 7.68
N PRO A 42 13.86 4.21 7.98
CA PRO A 42 14.64 3.24 7.22
C PRO A 42 14.29 3.20 5.72
N HIS A 43 13.02 3.38 5.37
CA HIS A 43 12.59 3.43 3.97
C HIS A 43 13.16 4.64 3.24
N LEU A 44 13.11 5.83 3.86
CA LEU A 44 13.66 7.05 3.27
C LEU A 44 15.20 7.00 3.14
N ASP A 45 15.88 6.46 4.15
CA ASP A 45 17.34 6.29 4.10
C ASP A 45 17.76 5.37 2.96
N LEU A 46 17.05 4.24 2.80
CA LEU A 46 17.27 3.31 1.71
C LEU A 46 16.93 3.94 0.36
N LYS A 47 15.84 4.72 0.25
CA LYS A 47 15.48 5.43 -0.98
C LYS A 47 16.61 6.36 -1.43
N MET A 48 17.17 7.13 -0.49
CA MET A 48 18.29 8.04 -0.78
C MET A 48 19.52 7.25 -1.23
N GLN A 49 19.85 6.16 -0.52
CA GLN A 49 20.97 5.29 -0.90
C GLN A 49 20.80 4.73 -2.33
N LEU A 50 19.65 4.10 -2.62
CA LEU A 50 19.38 3.51 -3.92
C LEU A 50 19.37 4.56 -5.03
N SER A 51 18.77 5.73 -4.77
CA SER A 51 18.77 6.86 -5.71
C SER A 51 20.19 7.32 -6.06
N ASN A 52 21.10 7.39 -5.09
CA ASN A 52 22.50 7.73 -5.36
C ASN A 52 23.20 6.66 -6.20
N GLU A 53 22.91 5.38 -5.96
CA GLU A 53 23.48 4.26 -6.72
C GLU A 53 23.02 4.24 -8.19
N VAL A 54 21.87 4.84 -8.52
CA VAL A 54 21.34 4.94 -9.89
C VAL A 54 21.41 6.37 -10.47
N ASN A 55 22.34 7.20 -9.99
CA ASN A 55 22.57 8.57 -10.48
C ASN A 55 21.32 9.49 -10.41
N GLY A 56 20.55 9.37 -9.33
CA GLY A 56 19.36 10.19 -9.10
C GLY A 56 18.10 9.73 -9.84
N ALA A 57 18.14 8.60 -10.56
CA ALA A 57 16.96 8.05 -11.19
C ALA A 57 15.87 7.65 -10.18
N ASN A 58 14.60 7.67 -10.61
CA ASN A 58 13.50 7.28 -9.74
C ASN A 58 13.57 5.79 -9.39
N VAL A 59 13.71 5.49 -8.10
CA VAL A 59 13.73 4.13 -7.54
C VAL A 59 12.41 3.75 -6.84
N THR A 60 11.43 4.65 -6.79
CA THR A 60 10.15 4.43 -6.13
C THR A 60 9.08 4.06 -7.15
N TYR A 61 8.41 2.94 -6.91
CA TYR A 61 7.30 2.44 -7.71
C TYR A 61 6.05 2.33 -6.86
N SER A 62 4.94 2.89 -7.35
CA SER A 62 3.64 2.77 -6.71
C SER A 62 2.97 1.47 -7.15
N MET A 63 2.90 0.53 -6.22
CA MET A 63 2.43 -0.84 -6.40
C MET A 63 1.19 -1.12 -5.53
N HIS A 64 0.61 -2.29 -5.71
CA HIS A 64 -0.51 -2.82 -4.96
C HIS A 64 -0.06 -4.07 -4.20
N HIS A 65 -0.65 -4.25 -3.01
CA HIS A 65 -0.47 -5.44 -2.19
C HIS A 65 -1.82 -5.90 -1.64
N GLY A 66 -2.28 -7.06 -2.11
CA GLY A 66 -3.45 -7.72 -1.56
C GLY A 66 -3.09 -8.54 -0.33
N THR A 67 -3.91 -8.47 0.70
CA THR A 67 -3.71 -9.24 1.93
C THR A 67 -4.99 -9.92 2.39
N THR A 68 -4.84 -10.95 3.23
CA THR A 68 -5.96 -11.52 3.96
C THR A 68 -6.49 -10.55 5.03
N ALA A 69 -7.79 -10.56 5.24
CA ALA A 69 -8.46 -9.80 6.29
C ALA A 69 -9.34 -10.74 7.12
N SER A 70 -8.81 -11.28 8.23
CA SER A 70 -9.58 -12.04 9.24
C SER A 70 -10.27 -11.14 10.27
N CYS A 71 -10.16 -9.83 10.10
CA CYS A 71 -10.78 -8.79 10.90
C CYS A 71 -11.89 -8.09 10.11
N ASN A 72 -12.84 -7.46 10.79
CA ASN A 72 -13.86 -6.66 10.12
C ASN A 72 -13.25 -5.34 9.62
N ALA A 73 -12.84 -5.34 8.34
CA ALA A 73 -12.20 -4.19 7.73
C ALA A 73 -13.16 -3.00 7.51
N MET A 74 -14.49 -3.19 7.52
CA MET A 74 -15.45 -2.07 7.44
C MET A 74 -15.34 -1.10 8.62
N ASN A 75 -14.89 -1.58 9.78
CA ASN A 75 -14.70 -0.72 10.96
C ASN A 75 -13.61 0.34 10.75
N LEU A 76 -12.76 0.17 9.72
CA LEU A 76 -11.84 1.21 9.31
C LEU A 76 -12.57 2.44 8.75
N LEU A 77 -13.73 2.27 8.10
CA LEU A 77 -14.48 3.42 7.55
C LEU A 77 -15.23 4.22 8.60
N THR A 78 -15.63 3.57 9.69
CA THR A 78 -16.44 4.22 10.73
C THR A 78 -15.58 4.73 11.88
N ASN A 79 -14.64 3.91 12.35
CA ASN A 79 -13.91 4.16 13.59
C ASN A 79 -12.40 4.26 13.38
N LEU A 80 -11.91 4.17 12.13
CA LEU A 80 -10.49 4.18 11.77
C LEU A 80 -9.68 3.09 12.52
N ALA A 81 -10.35 2.04 12.98
CA ALA A 81 -9.75 0.97 13.75
C ALA A 81 -10.38 -0.37 13.33
N PRO A 82 -9.61 -1.34 12.82
CA PRO A 82 -10.14 -2.67 12.58
C PRO A 82 -10.36 -3.39 13.92
N SER A 83 -11.35 -4.28 13.97
CA SER A 83 -11.47 -5.26 15.07
C SER A 83 -10.39 -6.32 14.92
N CYS A 84 -9.17 -5.98 15.33
CA CYS A 84 -7.99 -6.79 15.07
C CYS A 84 -8.02 -8.12 15.80
N THR A 85 -7.96 -9.21 15.03
CA THR A 85 -7.76 -10.57 15.50
C THR A 85 -6.31 -10.99 15.27
N SER A 86 -5.86 -12.05 15.97
CA SER A 86 -4.59 -12.70 15.65
C SER A 86 -4.61 -13.15 14.18
N ASN A 87 -3.48 -12.96 13.47
CA ASN A 87 -3.31 -13.31 12.06
C ASN A 87 -4.11 -12.50 11.01
N CYS A 88 -4.69 -11.33 11.36
CA CYS A 88 -5.23 -10.41 10.34
C CYS A 88 -4.11 -9.66 9.62
N GLY A 89 -3.91 -9.92 8.32
CA GLY A 89 -2.86 -9.27 7.53
C GLY A 89 -3.04 -7.75 7.45
N VAL A 90 -4.29 -7.27 7.33
CA VAL A 90 -4.60 -5.83 7.41
C VAL A 90 -4.07 -5.23 8.71
N CYS A 91 -4.39 -5.81 9.87
CA CYS A 91 -3.91 -5.30 11.16
C CYS A 91 -2.39 -5.38 11.31
N GLY A 92 -1.77 -6.46 10.80
CA GLY A 92 -0.31 -6.59 10.79
C GLY A 92 0.35 -5.44 10.04
N ILE A 93 -0.11 -5.18 8.80
CA ILE A 93 0.44 -4.11 7.95
C ILE A 93 0.19 -2.74 8.58
N LEU A 94 -0.99 -2.48 9.15
CA LEU A 94 -1.27 -1.20 9.79
C LEU A 94 -0.37 -0.90 10.98
N ARG A 95 -0.09 -1.92 11.80
CA ARG A 95 0.73 -1.77 13.02
C ARG A 95 2.22 -1.75 12.70
N GLU A 96 2.66 -2.57 11.75
CA GLU A 96 4.06 -2.95 11.61
C GLU A 96 4.65 -2.74 10.21
N GLY A 97 3.82 -2.36 9.24
CA GLY A 97 4.22 -2.24 7.84
C GLY A 97 4.30 -3.61 7.14
N ASN A 98 4.87 -3.61 5.94
CA ASN A 98 5.07 -4.82 5.15
C ASN A 98 6.29 -5.59 5.66
N LYS A 99 6.09 -6.39 6.71
CA LYS A 99 7.16 -7.19 7.33
C LYS A 99 7.35 -8.54 6.66
N MET A 100 8.60 -8.85 6.31
CA MET A 100 9.01 -10.11 5.68
C MET A 100 8.65 -11.33 6.53
N SER A 101 8.72 -11.19 7.86
CA SER A 101 8.37 -12.26 8.81
C SER A 101 6.90 -12.69 8.75
N TYR A 102 6.04 -11.91 8.09
CA TYR A 102 4.62 -12.24 7.87
C TYR A 102 4.32 -12.77 6.47
N SER A 103 5.33 -12.87 5.59
CA SER A 103 5.15 -13.49 4.28
C SER A 103 4.91 -15.00 4.41
N ARG A 104 3.89 -15.50 3.71
CA ARG A 104 3.56 -16.93 3.65
C ARG A 104 4.18 -17.65 2.45
N SER A 105 4.79 -16.92 1.53
CA SER A 105 5.20 -17.42 0.20
C SER A 105 6.71 -17.51 0.02
N GLY A 106 7.47 -17.71 1.11
CA GLY A 106 8.94 -17.75 1.09
C GLY A 106 9.58 -16.40 1.45
N PRO A 107 10.87 -16.17 1.09
CA PRO A 107 11.66 -15.04 1.57
C PRO A 107 11.32 -13.70 0.89
N GLY A 108 10.11 -13.56 0.33
CA GLY A 108 9.70 -12.44 -0.52
C GLY A 108 8.33 -11.87 -0.13
N ILE A 109 8.15 -10.55 -0.19
CA ILE A 109 6.82 -9.93 -0.28
C ILE A 109 6.62 -9.43 -1.71
N TRP A 110 5.48 -9.78 -2.29
CA TRP A 110 5.13 -9.52 -3.68
C TRP A 110 4.24 -8.29 -3.79
N PHE A 111 4.56 -7.44 -4.76
CA PHE A 111 3.81 -6.23 -5.07
C PHE A 111 3.55 -6.17 -6.57
N ALA A 112 2.34 -5.77 -6.96
CA ALA A 112 1.94 -5.69 -8.36
C ALA A 112 1.60 -4.26 -8.78
N SER A 113 2.08 -3.83 -9.93
CA SER A 113 1.73 -2.51 -10.51
C SER A 113 0.25 -2.43 -10.86
N ASP A 114 -0.32 -3.56 -11.27
CA ASP A 114 -1.73 -3.76 -11.58
C ASP A 114 -2.48 -4.33 -10.35
N SER A 115 -3.60 -3.69 -10.00
CA SER A 115 -4.42 -4.07 -8.84
C SER A 115 -5.19 -5.38 -9.05
N GLN A 116 -5.46 -5.80 -10.29
CA GLN A 116 -6.13 -7.06 -10.62
C GLN A 116 -5.33 -8.27 -10.10
N TYR A 117 -4.00 -8.27 -10.26
CA TYR A 117 -3.14 -9.32 -9.68
C TYR A 117 -3.26 -9.36 -8.16
N SER A 118 -3.20 -8.19 -7.52
CA SER A 118 -3.31 -8.08 -6.05
C SER A 118 -4.69 -8.49 -5.53
N LEU A 119 -5.75 -8.29 -6.32
CA LEU A 119 -7.13 -8.61 -5.93
C LEU A 119 -7.32 -10.11 -5.66
N GLY A 120 -6.59 -10.97 -6.37
CA GLY A 120 -6.56 -12.42 -6.12
C GLY A 120 -6.02 -12.81 -4.75
N TYR A 121 -5.25 -11.92 -4.11
CA TYR A 121 -4.68 -12.13 -2.77
C TYR A 121 -5.51 -11.49 -1.65
N CYS A 122 -6.53 -10.69 -1.98
CA CYS A 122 -7.48 -10.14 -1.03
C CYS A 122 -8.50 -11.22 -0.58
N ARG A 123 -8.06 -12.14 0.29
CA ARG A 123 -8.89 -13.27 0.74
C ARG A 123 -9.85 -12.85 1.85
N ASN A 124 -11.05 -12.40 1.46
CA ASN A 124 -12.24 -12.26 2.29
C ASN A 124 -13.48 -12.33 1.37
N PRO A 125 -14.51 -13.15 1.68
CA PRO A 125 -15.69 -13.30 0.82
C PRO A 125 -16.58 -12.05 0.79
N GLY A 126 -16.49 -11.18 1.79
CA GLY A 126 -17.21 -9.90 1.83
C GLY A 126 -16.33 -8.78 1.29
N ILE A 127 -15.76 -8.01 2.22
CA ILE A 127 -14.98 -6.83 1.88
C ILE A 127 -13.51 -7.19 1.72
N LYS A 128 -13.03 -7.02 0.49
CA LYS A 128 -11.63 -7.21 0.11
C LYS A 128 -10.82 -5.97 0.44
N THR A 129 -9.63 -6.18 1.01
CA THR A 129 -8.71 -5.12 1.39
C THR A 129 -7.39 -5.21 0.66
N MET A 130 -7.00 -4.09 0.07
CA MET A 130 -5.74 -3.92 -0.64
C MET A 130 -5.00 -2.73 -0.04
N PHE A 131 -3.70 -2.69 -0.22
CA PHE A 131 -2.84 -1.54 0.08
C PHE A 131 -2.24 -1.02 -1.22
N CYS A 132 -2.21 0.30 -1.38
CA CYS A 132 -1.24 0.93 -2.28
C CYS A 132 0.09 1.07 -1.51
N VAL A 133 1.21 0.85 -2.19
CA VAL A 133 2.53 0.70 -1.56
C VAL A 133 3.60 1.36 -2.42
N ASP A 134 4.41 2.21 -1.81
CA ASP A 134 5.66 2.68 -2.38
C ASP A 134 6.72 1.60 -2.16
N VAL A 135 7.17 1.03 -3.26
CA VAL A 135 8.18 -0.02 -3.29
C VAL A 135 9.45 0.52 -3.91
N LEU A 136 10.56 0.37 -3.21
CA LEU A 136 11.88 0.76 -3.68
C LEU A 136 12.49 -0.36 -4.50
N TYR A 137 12.97 -0.04 -5.70
CA TYR A 137 13.63 -0.99 -6.55
C TYR A 137 14.56 -0.24 -7.52
N LYS A 138 15.72 -0.80 -7.85
CA LYS A 138 16.69 -0.08 -8.71
C LYS A 138 16.22 0.01 -10.16
N THR A 139 15.66 -1.08 -10.67
CA THR A 139 15.27 -1.20 -12.07
C THR A 139 13.95 -1.94 -12.16
N PHE A 140 12.89 -1.27 -12.61
CA PHE A 140 11.60 -1.94 -12.79
C PHE A 140 11.73 -3.07 -13.80
N ASN A 141 11.21 -4.24 -13.46
CA ASN A 141 11.05 -5.31 -14.42
C ASN A 141 9.76 -5.08 -15.23
N ASN A 142 9.79 -5.37 -16.53
CA ASN A 142 8.64 -5.14 -17.41
C ASN A 142 7.42 -6.03 -17.09
N ASN A 143 7.58 -7.00 -16.19
CA ASN A 143 6.51 -7.91 -15.80
C ASN A 143 5.56 -7.29 -14.76
N GLY A 144 5.85 -6.07 -14.28
CA GLY A 144 4.95 -5.32 -13.40
C GLY A 144 4.86 -5.86 -11.97
N ILE A 145 5.79 -6.73 -11.56
CA ILE A 145 5.81 -7.40 -10.25
C ILE A 145 7.16 -7.17 -9.57
N ILE A 146 7.16 -6.56 -8.38
CA ILE A 146 8.36 -6.44 -7.56
C ILE A 146 8.26 -7.39 -6.37
N ILE A 147 9.36 -8.09 -6.10
CA ILE A 147 9.56 -8.89 -4.90
C ILE A 147 10.64 -8.20 -4.09
N ILE A 148 10.35 -7.91 -2.83
CA ILE A 148 11.35 -7.37 -1.91
C ILE A 148 11.80 -8.46 -0.94
N GLU A 149 13.03 -8.31 -0.45
CA GLU A 149 13.65 -9.23 0.52
C GLU A 149 13.95 -8.55 1.87
N LYS A 150 13.59 -7.27 2.03
CA LYS A 150 13.79 -6.49 3.26
C LYS A 150 12.62 -5.53 3.50
N ASP A 151 12.14 -5.44 4.74
CA ASP A 151 11.01 -4.60 5.15
C ASP A 151 11.11 -3.14 4.66
N ALA A 152 12.31 -2.55 4.75
CA ALA A 152 12.54 -1.15 4.40
C ALA A 152 12.25 -0.83 2.92
N PHE A 153 12.18 -1.84 2.05
CA PHE A 153 11.88 -1.64 0.63
C PHE A 153 10.41 -1.30 0.36
N ALA A 154 9.49 -1.55 1.28
CA ALA A 154 8.07 -1.28 1.04
C ALA A 154 7.40 -0.53 2.19
N ILE A 155 6.76 0.56 1.83
CA ILE A 155 5.90 1.32 2.73
C ILE A 155 4.54 1.49 2.08
N SER A 156 3.46 1.09 2.74
CA SER A 156 2.12 1.36 2.20
C SER A 156 1.97 2.88 2.05
N TRP A 157 1.46 3.38 0.91
CA TRP A 157 1.41 4.77 0.47
C TRP A 157 0.13 5.08 -0.35
N ALA A 158 -0.16 6.37 -0.54
CA ALA A 158 -1.05 6.87 -1.58
C ALA A 158 -0.71 8.27 -2.09
N ILE A 159 -0.65 8.42 -3.41
CA ILE A 159 -0.13 9.60 -4.10
C ILE A 159 -1.17 10.71 -4.14
N CYS A 160 -0.74 11.90 -3.70
CA CYS A 160 -1.44 13.14 -3.94
C CYS A 160 -0.55 14.37 -3.65
N GLY A 161 -0.15 15.08 -4.71
CA GLY A 161 0.59 16.34 -4.61
C GLY A 161 2.12 16.20 -4.76
N LYS A 162 2.71 17.12 -5.54
CA LYS A 162 4.15 17.23 -5.78
C LYS A 162 4.91 17.31 -4.46
N ILE A 163 5.93 16.47 -4.29
CA ILE A 163 6.96 16.65 -3.26
C ILE A 163 7.77 17.90 -3.68
N PRO A 164 7.74 19.04 -2.95
CA PRO A 164 8.71 20.11 -3.19
C PRO A 164 10.10 19.54 -2.90
N PRO A 165 11.14 19.92 -3.67
CA PRO A 165 12.43 19.25 -3.61
C PRO A 165 13.09 19.28 -2.23
N TYR A 166 12.70 20.19 -1.32
CA TYR A 166 13.18 20.18 0.06
C TYR A 166 12.10 20.72 1.02
N SER A 167 12.03 20.09 2.20
CA SER A 167 11.30 20.47 3.44
C SER A 167 9.91 19.85 3.71
N SER A 168 9.81 19.32 4.94
CA SER A 168 8.64 18.85 5.71
C SER A 168 8.12 17.42 5.47
N TYR A 169 8.21 16.64 6.55
CA TYR A 169 7.95 15.21 6.68
C TYR A 169 6.46 14.89 6.72
N PHE A 170 5.85 14.52 5.60
CA PHE A 170 4.47 14.01 5.58
C PHE A 170 4.36 12.84 4.60
N ILE A 171 3.84 11.69 5.06
CA ILE A 171 3.69 10.46 4.29
C ILE A 171 2.29 9.88 4.50
N ASP A 172 1.54 9.78 3.39
CA ASP A 172 0.10 9.54 3.29
C ASP A 172 -0.17 8.17 2.63
N LYS A 173 -1.22 7.42 3.00
CA LYS A 173 -1.34 5.99 2.56
C LYS A 173 -2.75 5.43 2.35
N PHE A 174 -3.12 4.48 1.49
CA PHE A 174 -4.55 4.03 1.39
C PHE A 174 -4.87 2.56 1.71
N ILE A 175 -6.05 2.32 2.31
CA ILE A 175 -6.73 1.01 2.42
C ILE A 175 -7.94 0.99 1.49
N TRP A 176 -8.05 -0.08 0.71
CA TRP A 176 -9.21 -0.35 -0.13
C TRP A 176 -10.23 -1.23 0.58
N LEU A 177 -11.51 -1.01 0.30
CA LEU A 177 -12.58 -1.92 0.70
C LEU A 177 -13.46 -2.16 -0.51
N THR A 178 -13.45 -3.37 -1.07
CA THR A 178 -14.26 -3.70 -2.25
C THR A 178 -15.17 -4.89 -1.98
N GLY A 179 -16.41 -4.85 -2.45
CA GLY A 179 -17.30 -6.02 -2.54
C GLY A 179 -17.63 -6.31 -4.00
N GLN A 180 -17.92 -7.57 -4.34
CA GLN A 180 -18.65 -7.92 -5.57
C GLN A 180 -20.13 -8.13 -5.23
N ASN A 181 -21.02 -7.89 -6.20
CA ASN A 181 -22.44 -8.24 -6.12
C ASN A 181 -22.63 -9.74 -6.00
#